data_AF-A0AB39I052-F1
#
_entry.id   AF-A0AB39I052-F1
#
_cell.length_a   1.000
_cell.length_b   1.000
_cell.length_c   1.000
_cell.angle_alpha   90.00
_cell.angle_beta   90.00
_cell.angle_gamma   90.00
#
_symmetry.space_group_name_H-M   'P 1'
#
loop_
_entity.id
_entity.type
_entity.pdbx_description
1 polymer ?
#
loop_
_entity_poly.entity_id
_entity_poly.type
_entity_poly.pdbx_seq_one_letter_code
_entity_poly.pdbx_strand_id
1 'polypeptide(L)'
;MKSLLLALCAALVLGGCANSGTGPIPPKTVDNVDLKRYQGKWFELARLPMFFQRDCAQSEAHYNLRPDGSVGVLNRCMTLEGEWQEASGSATPQVPGKTDKLWVEFDNWFSKLLPGAIKGDYWVLYVSADYQTALVGNPDRKYLWILSRTPSVPAWQRESLLAKARQQGYDTNRLIWRVADKDMAVNKQ
;
A
#
# COMPACT_ATOMS: atom_id res chain seq x y z
N MET A 1 -31.58 68.11 23.78
CA MET A 1 -32.57 67.25 24.46
C MET A 1 -32.23 65.80 24.13
N LYS A 2 -31.67 65.07 25.10
CA LYS A 2 -32.19 63.78 25.60
C LYS A 2 -32.34 62.71 24.51
N SER A 3 -31.36 61.82 24.34
CA SER A 3 -31.39 60.42 24.86
C SER A 3 -31.11 59.51 23.64
N LEU A 4 -30.51 58.33 23.67
CA LEU A 4 -30.14 57.38 24.71
C LEU A 4 -29.08 56.44 24.07
N LEU A 5 -28.14 55.94 24.88
CA LEU A 5 -27.20 54.89 24.50
C LEU A 5 -27.91 53.62 24.03
N LEU A 6 -27.35 52.94 23.03
CA LEU A 6 -27.28 51.48 23.02
C LEU A 6 -26.04 51.03 22.22
N ALA A 7 -24.94 50.87 22.96
CA ALA A 7 -23.75 50.16 22.47
C ALA A 7 -24.08 48.68 22.37
N LEU A 8 -24.29 48.17 21.15
CA LEU A 8 -24.39 46.74 20.91
C LEU A 8 -23.01 46.22 20.48
N CYS A 9 -22.20 45.84 21.49
CA CYS A 9 -21.02 45.01 21.29
C CYS A 9 -21.46 43.64 20.77
N ALA A 10 -21.57 43.49 19.46
CA ALA A 10 -21.61 42.19 18.80
C ALA A 10 -20.19 41.62 18.78
N ALA A 11 -19.73 41.10 19.92
CA ALA A 11 -18.57 40.24 19.96
C ALA A 11 -18.92 38.95 19.20
N LEU A 12 -18.53 38.87 17.92
CA LEU A 12 -18.48 37.62 17.19
C LEU A 12 -17.50 36.71 17.93
N VAL A 13 -18.04 35.77 18.70
CA VAL A 13 -17.30 34.63 19.20
C VAL A 13 -16.97 33.77 17.99
N LEU A 14 -15.76 33.96 17.45
CA LEU A 14 -15.10 33.00 16.58
C LEU A 14 -14.87 31.74 17.41
N GLY A 15 -15.88 30.86 17.43
CA GLY A 15 -15.74 29.48 17.86
C GLY A 15 -14.85 28.76 16.86
N GLY A 16 -13.53 28.92 17.01
CA GLY A 16 -12.56 28.10 16.33
C GLY A 16 -12.76 26.67 16.78
N CYS A 17 -13.30 25.82 15.91
CA CYS A 17 -13.20 24.38 16.07
C CYS A 17 -11.71 24.04 16.02
N ALA A 18 -11.07 23.97 17.19
CA ALA A 18 -9.79 23.30 17.34
C ALA A 18 -10.03 21.83 17.01
N ASN A 19 -9.78 21.45 15.76
CA ASN A 19 -9.80 20.07 15.31
C ASN A 19 -8.62 19.36 15.99
N SER A 20 -8.84 18.95 17.23
CA SER A 20 -7.96 18.06 17.97
C SER A 20 -7.88 16.79 17.13
N GLY A 21 -6.76 16.56 16.45
CA GLY A 21 -6.54 15.48 15.48
C GLY A 21 -6.67 14.09 16.11
N THR A 22 -7.90 13.71 16.43
CA THR A 22 -8.34 12.46 17.09
C THR A 22 -8.73 11.41 16.05
N GLY A 23 -8.17 11.51 14.84
CA GLY A 23 -8.21 10.41 13.89
C GLY A 23 -7.37 9.22 14.39
N PRO A 24 -7.66 7.99 13.93
CA PRO A 24 -6.82 6.84 14.24
C PRO A 24 -5.36 7.14 13.86
N ILE A 25 -4.42 6.87 14.77
CA ILE A 25 -2.99 7.02 14.49
C ILE A 25 -2.66 6.16 13.27
N PRO A 26 -2.04 6.71 12.21
CA PRO A 26 -1.73 5.95 11.01
C PRO A 26 -0.67 4.86 11.32
N PRO A 27 -0.61 3.77 10.52
CA PRO A 27 0.43 2.76 10.64
C PRO A 27 1.84 3.36 10.59
N LYS A 28 2.76 2.76 11.34
CA LYS A 28 4.19 3.12 11.29
C LYS A 28 4.88 2.42 10.11
N THR A 29 5.82 3.11 9.51
CA THR A 29 6.65 2.65 8.39
C THR A 29 8.11 2.46 8.82
N VAL A 30 8.96 1.87 7.96
CA VAL A 30 10.38 1.58 8.25
C VAL A 30 11.32 2.79 8.19
N ASP A 31 10.77 4.01 8.12
CA ASP A 31 11.45 5.30 7.94
C ASP A 31 12.25 5.49 6.62
N ASN A 32 12.99 4.48 6.18
CA ASN A 32 13.72 4.47 4.92
C ASN A 32 13.82 3.06 4.33
N VAL A 33 13.72 2.98 3.00
CA VAL A 33 13.92 1.79 2.20
C VAL A 33 15.05 2.04 1.20
N ASP A 34 16.04 1.16 1.15
CA ASP A 34 17.03 1.13 0.08
C ASP A 34 16.36 0.58 -1.19
N LEU A 35 15.95 1.48 -2.07
CA LEU A 35 15.23 1.13 -3.31
C LEU A 35 16.07 0.28 -4.26
N LYS A 36 17.40 0.37 -4.21
CA LYS A 36 18.30 -0.45 -5.03
C LYS A 36 18.30 -1.90 -4.56
N ARG A 37 18.13 -2.15 -3.26
CA ARG A 37 17.94 -3.50 -2.72
C ARG A 37 16.50 -3.97 -2.82
N TYR A 38 15.54 -3.04 -2.85
CA TYR A 38 14.12 -3.32 -2.94
C TYR A 38 13.64 -3.65 -4.37
N GLN A 39 14.35 -3.18 -5.40
CA GLN A 39 14.01 -3.47 -6.80
C GLN A 39 14.02 -4.98 -7.11
N GLY A 40 13.55 -5.35 -8.30
CA GLY A 40 13.41 -6.72 -8.76
C GLY A 40 12.05 -7.33 -8.42
N LYS A 41 11.97 -8.65 -8.51
CA LYS A 41 10.72 -9.40 -8.34
C LYS A 41 10.38 -9.66 -6.88
N TRP A 42 9.11 -9.51 -6.55
CA TRP A 42 8.48 -9.91 -5.30
C TRP A 42 7.25 -10.77 -5.61
N PHE A 43 7.12 -11.89 -4.92
CA PHE A 43 5.91 -12.69 -4.88
C PHE A 43 4.96 -12.12 -3.83
N GLU A 44 3.70 -11.98 -4.19
CA GLU A 44 2.63 -11.75 -3.22
C GLU A 44 2.30 -13.09 -2.55
N LEU A 45 2.57 -13.19 -1.25
CA LEU A 45 2.22 -14.35 -0.45
C LEU A 45 0.78 -14.28 0.06
N ALA A 46 0.33 -13.08 0.40
CA ALA A 46 -1.04 -12.81 0.82
C ALA A 46 -1.40 -11.35 0.64
N ARG A 47 -2.69 -11.06 0.57
CA ARG A 47 -3.24 -9.71 0.52
C ARG A 47 -4.57 -9.61 1.27
N LEU A 48 -4.97 -8.39 1.62
CA LEU A 48 -6.37 -8.13 1.95
C LEU A 48 -7.25 -8.15 0.68
N PRO A 49 -8.58 -8.41 0.79
CA PRO A 49 -9.45 -8.46 -0.37
C PRO A 49 -9.53 -7.11 -1.08
N MET A 50 -9.22 -7.10 -2.38
CA MET A 50 -9.21 -5.89 -3.22
C MET A 50 -9.89 -6.20 -4.55
N PHE A 51 -10.80 -5.32 -4.98
CA PHE A 51 -11.62 -5.53 -6.17
C PHE A 51 -10.77 -5.77 -7.44
N PHE A 52 -9.66 -5.04 -7.59
CA PHE A 52 -8.77 -5.12 -8.75
C PHE A 52 -7.87 -6.38 -8.77
N GLN A 53 -7.84 -7.18 -7.70
CA GLN A 53 -7.11 -8.47 -7.64
C GLN A 53 -8.05 -9.64 -7.26
N ARG A 54 -9.37 -9.50 -7.48
CA ARG A 54 -10.34 -10.51 -7.04
C ARG A 54 -10.18 -11.86 -7.75
N ASP A 55 -9.72 -11.85 -8.99
CA ASP A 55 -9.55 -13.04 -9.83
C ASP A 55 -8.12 -13.61 -9.76
N CYS A 56 -7.25 -13.03 -8.91
CA CYS A 56 -5.85 -13.39 -8.81
C CYS A 56 -5.59 -14.57 -7.86
N ALA A 57 -5.10 -15.68 -8.40
CA ALA A 57 -4.64 -16.83 -7.64
C ALA A 57 -3.17 -16.68 -7.20
N GLN A 58 -2.33 -16.16 -8.11
CA GLN A 58 -0.91 -15.94 -7.88
C GLN A 58 -0.49 -14.57 -8.42
N SER A 59 0.12 -13.72 -7.60
CA SER A 59 0.58 -12.41 -8.04
C SER A 59 2.06 -12.19 -7.78
N GLU A 60 2.67 -11.37 -8.64
CA GLU A 60 4.04 -10.90 -8.56
C GLU A 60 4.07 -9.39 -8.82
N ALA A 61 4.98 -8.70 -8.14
CA ALA A 61 5.30 -7.31 -8.39
C ALA A 61 6.78 -7.19 -8.79
N HIS A 62 7.04 -6.48 -9.89
CA HIS A 62 8.36 -6.28 -10.45
C HIS A 62 8.68 -4.80 -10.38
N TYR A 63 9.72 -4.46 -9.62
CA TYR A 63 10.12 -3.08 -9.38
C TYR A 63 11.42 -2.77 -10.10
N ASN A 64 11.49 -1.63 -10.78
CA ASN A 64 12.70 -1.17 -11.44
C ASN A 64 13.02 0.26 -11.03
N LEU A 65 14.14 0.46 -10.32
CA LEU A 65 14.59 1.80 -9.93
C LEU A 65 15.08 2.56 -11.18
N ARG A 66 14.58 3.77 -11.37
CA ARG A 66 14.93 4.63 -12.50
C ARG A 66 15.95 5.70 -12.09
N PRO A 67 16.70 6.27 -13.05
CA PRO A 67 17.72 7.30 -12.76
C PRO A 67 17.17 8.56 -12.09
N ASP A 68 15.89 8.88 -12.31
CA ASP A 68 15.19 10.02 -11.70
C ASP A 68 14.73 9.76 -10.25
N GLY A 69 15.01 8.57 -9.70
CA GLY A 69 14.62 8.16 -8.35
C GLY A 69 13.19 7.63 -8.23
N SER A 70 12.41 7.62 -9.33
CA SER A 70 11.12 6.93 -9.37
C SER A 70 11.32 5.42 -9.54
N VAL A 71 10.27 4.65 -9.25
CA VAL A 71 10.28 3.18 -9.40
C VAL A 71 9.25 2.79 -10.45
N GLY A 72 9.67 2.15 -11.52
CA GLY A 72 8.74 1.46 -12.43
C GLY A 72 8.11 0.27 -11.74
N VAL A 73 6.80 0.10 -11.89
CA VAL A 73 6.02 -0.97 -11.27
C VAL A 73 5.37 -1.79 -12.37
N LEU A 74 5.58 -3.11 -12.35
CA LEU A 74 4.83 -4.07 -13.16
C LEU A 74 4.24 -5.13 -12.24
N ASN A 75 2.92 -5.12 -12.09
CA ASN A 75 2.19 -6.16 -11.39
C ASN A 75 1.70 -7.18 -12.41
N ARG A 76 1.95 -8.46 -12.13
CA ARG A 76 1.49 -9.59 -12.94
C ARG A 76 0.70 -10.52 -12.05
N CYS A 77 -0.40 -11.03 -12.56
CA CYS A 77 -1.29 -11.90 -11.83
C CYS A 77 -1.71 -13.05 -12.74
N MET A 78 -1.66 -14.27 -12.22
CA MET A 78 -2.21 -15.45 -12.85
C MET A 78 -3.55 -15.80 -12.18
N THR A 79 -4.58 -16.03 -12.98
CA THR A 79 -5.87 -16.58 -12.51
C THR A 79 -5.74 -18.05 -12.14
N LEU A 80 -6.76 -18.63 -11.51
CA LEU A 80 -6.73 -20.04 -11.13
C LEU A 80 -6.63 -20.97 -12.35
N GLU A 81 -7.19 -20.53 -13.47
CA GLU A 81 -7.21 -21.18 -14.78
C GLU A 81 -5.87 -21.07 -15.52
N GLY A 82 -4.96 -20.21 -15.05
CA GLY A 82 -3.63 -20.04 -15.62
C GLY A 82 -3.48 -18.85 -16.56
N GLU A 83 -4.50 -17.99 -16.68
CA GLU A 83 -4.43 -16.80 -17.54
C GLU A 83 -3.66 -15.66 -16.88
N TRP A 84 -2.81 -14.97 -17.64
CA TRP A 84 -2.03 -13.84 -17.14
C TRP A 84 -2.75 -12.50 -17.36
N GLN A 85 -2.73 -11.67 -16.33
CA GLN A 85 -3.16 -10.28 -16.32
C GLN A 85 -2.01 -9.39 -15.84
N GLU A 86 -1.84 -8.22 -16.43
CA GLU A 86 -0.74 -7.32 -16.12
C GLU A 86 -1.20 -5.86 -15.96
N ALA A 87 -0.51 -5.13 -15.07
CA ALA A 87 -0.70 -3.71 -14.85
C ALA A 87 0.65 -3.02 -14.64
N SER A 88 0.95 -2.06 -15.52
CA SER A 88 2.16 -1.25 -15.48
C SER A 88 1.91 0.11 -14.85
N GLY A 89 2.92 0.70 -14.23
CA GLY A 89 2.82 2.01 -13.61
C GLY A 89 4.14 2.53 -13.08
N SER A 90 4.04 3.50 -12.18
CA SER A 90 5.19 4.07 -11.48
C SER A 90 4.88 4.40 -10.02
N ALA A 91 5.93 4.41 -9.21
CA ALA A 91 5.88 4.83 -7.82
C ALA A 91 6.86 5.99 -7.58
N THR A 92 6.42 6.99 -6.84
CA THR A 92 7.22 8.19 -6.49
C THR A 92 7.14 8.48 -5.00
N PRO A 93 8.22 8.98 -4.37
CA PRO A 93 8.19 9.43 -2.98
C PRO A 93 7.05 10.41 -2.67
N GLN A 94 6.34 10.19 -1.57
CA GLN A 94 5.37 11.18 -1.08
C GLN A 94 6.07 12.42 -0.51
N VAL A 95 7.28 12.25 0.02
CA VAL A 95 8.12 13.32 0.57
C VAL A 95 9.52 13.18 -0.02
N PRO A 96 10.13 14.26 -0.56
CA PRO A 96 11.50 14.22 -1.07
C PRO A 96 12.49 13.67 -0.04
N GLY A 97 13.36 12.75 -0.46
CA GLY A 97 14.36 12.11 0.41
C GLY A 97 13.82 11.01 1.34
N LYS A 98 12.52 10.72 1.31
CA LYS A 98 11.91 9.57 2.00
C LYS A 98 11.51 8.49 1.00
N THR A 99 11.61 7.23 1.40
CA THR A 99 11.41 6.08 0.49
C THR A 99 10.52 4.99 1.08
N ASP A 100 9.97 5.23 2.27
CA ASP A 100 9.07 4.34 3.00
C ASP A 100 7.60 4.55 2.63
N LYS A 101 7.25 5.72 2.09
CA LYS A 101 5.90 6.07 1.61
C LYS A 101 5.96 6.56 0.17
N LEU A 102 5.22 5.88 -0.69
CA LEU A 102 5.18 6.15 -2.12
C LEU A 102 3.74 6.41 -2.57
N TRP A 103 3.60 7.28 -3.57
CA TRP A 103 2.43 7.32 -4.44
C TRP A 103 2.63 6.35 -5.57
N VAL A 104 1.66 5.47 -5.81
CA VAL A 104 1.64 4.56 -6.96
C VAL A 104 0.56 4.99 -7.94
N GLU A 105 0.91 5.09 -9.20
CA GLU A 105 0.02 5.42 -10.31
C GLU A 105 0.15 4.35 -11.39
N PHE A 106 -0.98 3.75 -11.79
CA PHE A 106 -1.02 2.75 -12.86
C PHE A 106 -1.39 3.40 -14.19
N ASP A 107 -0.78 2.90 -15.25
CA ASP A 107 -0.98 3.35 -16.62
C ASP A 107 -2.35 2.87 -17.12
N ASN A 108 -3.32 3.78 -17.17
CA ASN A 108 -4.65 3.52 -17.70
C ASN A 108 -5.12 4.74 -18.50
N TRP A 109 -6.25 4.61 -19.20
CA TRP A 109 -6.77 5.69 -20.04
C TRP A 109 -7.04 6.98 -19.26
N PHE A 110 -7.40 6.86 -17.97
CA PHE A 110 -7.71 7.99 -17.10
C PHE A 110 -6.45 8.70 -16.61
N SER A 111 -5.39 7.97 -16.21
CA SER A 111 -4.11 8.58 -15.83
C SER A 111 -3.43 9.28 -17.01
N LYS A 112 -3.69 8.84 -18.25
CA LYS A 112 -3.28 9.57 -19.46
C LYS A 112 -4.07 10.87 -19.67
N LEU A 113 -5.35 10.90 -19.31
CA LEU A 113 -6.21 12.07 -19.47
C LEU A 113 -5.98 13.11 -18.35
N LEU A 114 -5.77 12.65 -17.11
CA LEU A 114 -5.55 13.48 -15.92
C LEU A 114 -4.39 12.91 -15.08
N PRO A 115 -3.13 13.20 -15.46
CA PRO A 115 -1.97 12.72 -14.74
C PRO A 115 -1.98 13.12 -13.27
N GLY A 116 -1.76 12.15 -12.38
CA GLY A 116 -1.70 12.35 -10.94
C GLY A 116 -3.04 12.51 -10.23
N ALA A 117 -4.18 12.37 -10.93
CA ALA A 117 -5.51 12.47 -10.33
C ALA A 117 -5.89 11.25 -9.47
N ILE A 118 -5.37 10.06 -9.78
CA ILE A 118 -5.59 8.84 -8.99
C ILE A 118 -4.23 8.27 -8.59
N LYS A 119 -3.94 8.32 -7.29
CA LYS A 119 -2.73 7.76 -6.69
C LYS A 119 -3.12 6.81 -5.56
N GLY A 120 -2.49 5.65 -5.52
CA GLY A 120 -2.56 4.72 -4.41
C GLY A 120 -1.45 4.96 -3.40
N ASP A 121 -1.75 4.77 -2.12
CA ASP A 121 -0.74 4.71 -1.07
C ASP A 121 0.00 3.36 -1.11
N TYR A 122 1.33 3.43 -1.11
CA TYR A 122 2.20 2.28 -0.91
C TYR A 122 3.16 2.59 0.24
N TRP A 123 2.84 2.07 1.43
CA TRP A 123 3.59 2.32 2.65
C TRP A 123 4.31 1.05 3.08
N VAL A 124 5.64 1.09 3.13
CA VAL A 124 6.46 -0.04 3.58
C VAL A 124 6.48 -0.05 5.11
N LEU A 125 5.67 -0.95 5.67
CA LEU A 125 5.47 -1.12 7.12
C LEU A 125 6.61 -1.91 7.75
N TYR A 126 7.18 -2.85 6.98
CA TYR A 126 8.31 -3.67 7.37
C TYR A 126 9.07 -4.13 6.12
N VAL A 127 10.39 -4.26 6.24
CA VAL A 127 11.24 -5.00 5.31
C VAL A 127 12.32 -5.70 6.13
N SER A 128 12.62 -6.97 5.81
CA SER A 128 13.69 -7.69 6.49
C SER A 128 15.06 -7.11 6.14
N ALA A 129 16.05 -7.24 7.02
CA ALA A 129 17.38 -6.66 6.84
C ALA A 129 18.09 -7.12 5.55
N ASP A 130 17.76 -8.32 5.08
CA ASP A 130 18.24 -8.96 3.86
C ASP A 130 17.34 -8.73 2.63
N TYR A 131 16.24 -7.97 2.78
CA TYR A 131 15.27 -7.64 1.72
C TYR A 131 14.61 -8.89 1.10
N GLN A 132 14.45 -9.96 1.89
CA GLN A 132 13.78 -11.19 1.48
C GLN A 132 12.27 -11.16 1.72
N THR A 133 11.79 -10.39 2.69
CA THR A 133 10.35 -10.25 2.99
C THR A 133 9.99 -8.80 3.28
N ALA A 134 8.77 -8.41 2.92
CA ALA A 134 8.24 -7.08 3.19
C ALA A 134 6.75 -7.13 3.55
N LEU A 135 6.31 -6.12 4.30
CA LEU A 135 4.91 -5.85 4.58
C LEU A 135 4.60 -4.45 4.07
N VAL A 136 3.60 -4.36 3.20
CA VAL A 136 3.20 -3.11 2.57
C VAL A 136 1.71 -2.90 2.83
N GLY A 137 1.30 -1.68 3.13
CA GLY A 137 -0.11 -1.37 3.27
C GLY A 137 -0.41 0.09 2.98
N ASN A 138 -1.58 0.52 3.46
CA ASN A 138 -2.07 1.88 3.28
C ASN A 138 -2.60 2.47 4.61
N PRO A 139 -2.74 3.81 4.73
CA PRO A 139 -3.00 4.48 6.01
C PRO A 139 -4.35 4.12 6.66
N ASP A 140 -5.38 3.82 5.86
CA ASP A 140 -6.71 3.47 6.36
C ASP A 140 -6.90 1.96 6.65
N ARG A 141 -5.83 1.17 6.45
CA ARG A 141 -5.75 -0.28 6.71
C ARG A 141 -6.65 -1.17 5.85
N LYS A 142 -7.17 -0.65 4.73
CA LYS A 142 -7.97 -1.45 3.80
C LYS A 142 -7.13 -2.30 2.87
N TYR A 143 -5.87 -1.94 2.64
CA TYR A 143 -4.94 -2.63 1.76
C TYR A 143 -3.69 -3.09 2.51
N LEU A 144 -3.34 -4.34 2.32
CA LEU A 144 -2.16 -4.98 2.88
C LEU A 144 -1.66 -6.02 1.90
N TRP A 145 -0.35 -6.11 1.75
CA TRP A 145 0.36 -7.13 1.00
C TRP A 145 1.49 -7.69 1.86
N ILE A 146 1.61 -9.02 1.87
CA ILE A 146 2.78 -9.73 2.38
C ILE A 146 3.60 -10.16 1.18
N LEU A 147 4.82 -9.64 1.08
CA LEU A 147 5.70 -9.86 -0.06
C LEU A 147 6.91 -10.70 0.34
N SER A 148 7.38 -11.53 -0.58
CA SER A 148 8.61 -12.32 -0.43
C SER A 148 9.39 -12.43 -1.73
N ARG A 149 10.71 -12.61 -1.66
CA ARG A 149 11.54 -12.95 -2.83
C ARG A 149 11.36 -14.38 -3.31
N THR A 150 10.75 -15.23 -2.48
CA THR A 150 10.38 -16.62 -2.79
C THR A 150 8.87 -16.81 -2.78
N PRO A 151 8.32 -17.79 -3.51
CA PRO A 151 6.86 -18.01 -3.59
C PRO A 151 6.24 -18.55 -2.29
N SER A 152 7.06 -18.97 -1.33
CA SER A 152 6.64 -19.37 0.01
C SER A 152 7.72 -19.05 1.04
N VAL A 153 7.31 -18.96 2.31
CA VAL A 153 8.21 -18.77 3.47
C VAL A 153 7.88 -19.79 4.56
N PRO A 154 8.86 -20.12 5.44
CA PRO A 154 8.63 -20.98 6.59
C PRO A 154 7.52 -20.44 7.52
N ALA A 155 6.86 -21.34 8.25
CA ALA A 155 5.76 -21.00 9.14
C ALA A 155 6.12 -19.93 10.18
N TRP A 156 7.30 -20.03 10.80
CA TRP A 156 7.76 -19.04 11.79
C TRP A 156 7.89 -17.63 11.21
N GLN A 157 8.34 -17.51 9.96
CA GLN A 157 8.50 -16.23 9.28
C GLN A 157 7.14 -15.65 8.90
N ARG A 158 6.21 -16.52 8.46
CA ARG A 158 4.81 -16.16 8.21
C ARG A 158 4.15 -15.59 9.48
N GLU A 159 4.24 -16.28 10.60
CA GLU A 159 3.66 -15.81 11.86
C GLU A 159 4.28 -14.49 12.34
N SER A 160 5.59 -14.32 12.15
CA SER A 160 6.25 -13.04 12.42
C SER A 160 5.69 -11.89 11.59
N LEU A 161 5.46 -12.09 10.28
CA LEU A 161 4.85 -11.09 9.39
C LEU A 161 3.40 -10.78 9.79
N LEU A 162 2.62 -11.80 10.14
CA LEU A 162 1.24 -11.63 10.62
C LEU A 162 1.19 -10.86 11.94
N ALA A 163 2.07 -11.16 12.89
CA ALA A 163 2.16 -10.44 14.15
C ALA A 163 2.47 -8.95 13.94
N LYS A 164 3.40 -8.62 13.02
CA LYS A 164 3.69 -7.23 12.64
C LYS A 164 2.48 -6.54 12.02
N ALA A 165 1.75 -7.20 11.12
CA ALA A 165 0.55 -6.64 10.53
C ALA A 165 -0.54 -6.36 11.58
N ARG A 166 -0.79 -7.30 12.50
CA ARG A 166 -1.74 -7.11 13.61
C ARG A 166 -1.34 -5.97 14.53
N GLN A 167 -0.05 -5.82 14.83
CA GLN A 167 0.48 -4.71 15.64
C GLN A 167 0.18 -3.34 15.01
N GLN A 168 0.11 -3.27 13.68
CA GLN A 168 -0.26 -2.04 12.95
C GLN A 168 -1.79 -1.86 12.82
N GLY A 169 -2.60 -2.81 13.29
CA GLY A 169 -4.06 -2.77 13.30
C GLY A 169 -4.74 -3.38 12.07
N TYR A 170 -4.03 -4.15 11.24
CA TYR A 170 -4.63 -4.84 10.10
C TYR A 170 -5.36 -6.11 10.53
N ASP A 171 -6.53 -6.37 9.94
CA ASP A 171 -7.29 -7.60 10.15
C ASP A 171 -6.74 -8.75 9.31
N THR A 172 -5.80 -9.51 9.88
CA THR A 172 -5.16 -10.64 9.18
C THR A 172 -6.08 -11.84 8.95
N ASN A 173 -7.26 -11.90 9.57
CA ASN A 173 -8.17 -13.03 9.39
C ASN A 173 -8.85 -13.03 8.02
N ARG A 174 -8.81 -11.89 7.32
CA ARG A 174 -9.37 -11.69 5.99
C ARG A 174 -8.36 -11.89 4.86
N LEU A 175 -7.13 -12.29 5.19
CA LEU A 175 -6.09 -12.46 4.19
C LEU A 175 -6.45 -13.55 3.19
N ILE A 176 -6.33 -13.20 1.92
CA ILE A 176 -6.34 -14.13 0.79
C ILE A 176 -4.89 -14.54 0.55
N TRP A 177 -4.63 -15.84 0.61
CA TRP A 177 -3.29 -16.40 0.43
C TRP A 177 -3.04 -16.78 -1.02
N ARG A 178 -1.78 -16.67 -1.45
CA ARG A 178 -1.28 -17.21 -2.71
C ARG A 178 -1.64 -18.70 -2.81
N VAL A 179 -2.23 -19.09 -3.93
CA VAL A 179 -2.52 -20.49 -4.23
C VAL A 179 -1.21 -21.25 -4.44
N ALA A 180 -1.08 -22.44 -3.82
CA ALA A 180 0.10 -23.25 -3.99
C ALA A 180 0.20 -23.79 -5.42
N ASP A 181 1.42 -23.97 -5.93
CA ASP A 181 1.62 -24.34 -7.34
C ASP A 181 0.88 -25.63 -7.71
N LYS A 182 0.87 -26.64 -6.83
CA LYS A 182 0.12 -27.90 -7.02
C LYS A 182 -1.40 -27.74 -7.16
N ASP A 183 -1.95 -26.64 -6.68
CA ASP A 183 -3.39 -26.39 -6.64
C ASP A 183 -3.87 -25.58 -7.85
N MET A 184 -2.93 -25.05 -8.65
CA MET A 184 -3.21 -24.34 -9.92
C MET A 184 -3.74 -25.32 -10.98
N ALA A 185 -4.76 -24.91 -11.75
CA ALA A 185 -5.40 -25.78 -12.74
C ALA A 185 -4.41 -26.27 -13.83
N VAL A 186 -3.45 -25.43 -14.21
CA VAL A 186 -2.40 -25.76 -15.18
C VAL A 186 -1.48 -26.91 -14.76
N ASN A 187 -1.42 -27.24 -13.46
CA ASN A 187 -0.54 -28.26 -12.91
C ASN A 187 -1.28 -29.56 -12.55
N LYS A 188 -2.59 -29.66 -12.82
CA LYS A 188 -3.42 -30.85 -12.53
C LYS A 188 -3.51 -31.83 -13.71
N GLN A 189 -2.47 -31.90 -14.54
CA GLN A 189 -2.37 -32.86 -15.66
C GLN A 189 -1.58 -34.10 -15.28
#